data_AF-A0A0G4LGY0-F1
#
_entry.id   AF-A0A0G4LGY0-F1
#
_cell.length_a   1.000
_cell.length_b   1.000
_cell.length_c   1.000
_cell.angle_alpha   90.00
_cell.angle_beta   90.00
_cell.angle_gamma   90.00
#
_symmetry.space_group_name_H-M   'P 1'
#
loop_
_entity.id
_entity.type
_entity.pdbx_description
1 polymer ?
#
loop_
_entity_poly.entity_id
_entity_poly.type
_entity_poly.pdbx_seq_one_letter_code
_entity_poly.pdbx_strand_id
1 'polypeptide(L)'
;MGRTITGAANPVVLYVSGGNSQVIAYAEQRYRIFGETLDIAVGNCLDRFARTLAISNDPAPGYNIEQLAKRGRRLLDLPYAVKGMDCSFSGILASADVLAAQMHAARARGGDEPPPFTPEDLCFTLQETVFAMLVEITERAMAHVGSSQVLIVGGVGCNERLQEMMGLMARDRGGSVYATDE
;
A
#
# COMPACT_ATOMS: atom_id res chain seq x y z
N MET A 1 -15.21 -12.06 11.42
CA MET A 1 -15.69 -10.68 11.65
C MET A 1 -15.89 -9.94 10.34
N GLY A 2 -14.86 -9.66 9.54
CA GLY A 2 -15.00 -8.92 8.27
C GLY A 2 -15.99 -9.52 7.26
N ARG A 3 -15.95 -10.84 7.00
CA ARG A 3 -16.94 -11.54 6.15
C ARG A 3 -18.39 -11.39 6.62
N THR A 4 -18.60 -11.38 7.93
CA THR A 4 -19.92 -11.28 8.54
C THR A 4 -20.48 -9.86 8.41
N ILE A 5 -19.63 -8.85 8.54
CA ILE A 5 -20.00 -7.44 8.45
C ILE A 5 -20.29 -7.06 6.99
N THR A 6 -19.44 -7.49 6.06
CA THR A 6 -19.51 -7.11 4.64
C THR A 6 -20.41 -8.02 3.80
N GLY A 7 -20.83 -9.17 4.33
CA GLY A 7 -21.56 -10.19 3.57
C GLY A 7 -20.70 -10.96 2.55
N ALA A 8 -19.38 -10.79 2.55
CA ALA A 8 -18.49 -11.48 1.63
C ALA A 8 -18.50 -13.01 1.86
N ALA A 9 -18.84 -13.76 0.80
CA ALA A 9 -19.07 -15.19 0.88
C ALA A 9 -17.75 -15.98 0.93
N ASN A 10 -16.83 -15.78 -0.01
CA ASN A 10 -15.53 -16.46 -0.03
C ASN A 10 -14.41 -15.55 -0.54
N PRO A 11 -14.09 -14.45 0.17
CA PRO A 11 -13.11 -13.49 -0.29
C PRO A 11 -11.66 -13.98 -0.10
N VAL A 12 -10.78 -13.51 -0.98
CA VAL A 12 -9.37 -13.35 -0.64
C VAL A 12 -9.25 -12.12 0.26
N VAL A 13 -8.59 -12.27 1.40
CA VAL A 13 -8.44 -11.23 2.41
C VAL A 13 -7.06 -10.62 2.29
N LEU A 14 -6.99 -9.32 1.96
CA LEU A 14 -5.77 -8.54 2.10
C LEU A 14 -5.73 -7.93 3.50
N TYR A 15 -4.86 -8.46 4.37
CA TYR A 15 -4.64 -7.95 5.71
C TYR A 15 -3.42 -7.05 5.77
N VAL A 16 -3.65 -5.74 5.90
CA VAL A 16 -2.61 -4.71 5.93
C VAL A 16 -2.74 -3.80 7.16
N SER A 17 -1.75 -3.87 8.05
CA SER A 17 -1.67 -3.08 9.28
C SER A 17 -0.24 -2.57 9.52
N GLY A 18 -0.02 -1.86 10.63
CA GLY A 18 1.32 -1.45 11.06
C GLY A 18 2.29 -2.62 11.28
N GLY A 19 1.78 -3.82 11.56
CA GLY A 19 2.60 -4.99 11.87
C GLY A 19 2.42 -6.19 10.94
N ASN A 20 1.41 -6.19 10.06
CA ASN A 20 1.12 -7.33 9.18
C ASN A 20 0.86 -6.88 7.75
N SER A 21 1.26 -7.69 6.78
CA SER A 21 0.95 -7.54 5.36
C SER A 21 0.86 -8.94 4.75
N GLN A 22 -0.36 -9.45 4.63
CA GLN A 22 -0.63 -10.83 4.25
C GLN A 22 -1.85 -10.93 3.35
N VAL A 23 -1.79 -11.84 2.39
CA VAL A 23 -2.90 -12.25 1.53
C VAL A 23 -3.37 -13.62 2.00
N ILE A 24 -4.58 -13.69 2.55
CA ILE A 24 -5.13 -14.85 3.23
C ILE A 24 -6.38 -15.31 2.49
N ALA A 25 -6.52 -16.60 2.22
CA ALA A 25 -7.77 -17.13 1.67
C ALA A 25 -8.14 -18.46 2.31
N TYR A 26 -9.43 -18.80 2.25
CA TYR A 26 -9.92 -20.08 2.73
C TYR A 26 -9.76 -21.12 1.61
N ALA A 27 -8.90 -22.11 1.83
CA ALA A 27 -8.61 -23.16 0.87
C ALA A 27 -8.41 -24.49 1.61
N GLU A 28 -8.93 -25.59 1.06
CA GLU A 28 -8.80 -26.93 1.65
C GLU A 28 -9.19 -26.96 3.14
N GLN A 29 -10.37 -26.40 3.46
CA GLN A 29 -10.96 -26.35 4.80
C GLN A 29 -10.19 -25.54 5.86
N ARG A 30 -9.17 -24.75 5.47
CA ARG A 30 -8.39 -23.91 6.40
C ARG A 30 -8.09 -22.54 5.80
N TYR A 31 -7.87 -21.54 6.66
CA TYR A 31 -7.28 -20.28 6.21
C TYR A 31 -5.78 -20.48 5.98
N ARG A 32 -5.30 -20.05 4.82
CA ARG A 32 -3.90 -20.14 4.41
C ARG A 32 -3.40 -18.78 3.96
N ILE A 33 -2.12 -18.52 4.22
CA ILE A 33 -1.40 -17.37 3.70
C ILE A 33 -0.90 -17.77 2.31
N PHE A 34 -1.34 -17.03 1.30
CA PHE A 34 -0.92 -17.20 -0.10
C PHE A 34 0.23 -16.28 -0.46
N GLY A 35 0.34 -15.15 0.23
CA GLY A 35 1.43 -14.20 0.05
C GLY A 35 1.62 -13.36 1.30
N GLU A 36 2.85 -12.97 1.59
CA GLU A 36 3.16 -12.10 2.72
C GLU A 36 4.33 -11.16 2.44
N THR A 37 4.56 -10.22 3.36
CA THR A 37 5.81 -9.45 3.35
C THR A 37 6.97 -10.32 3.79
N LEU A 38 8.10 -10.20 3.09
CA LEU A 38 9.35 -10.88 3.43
C LEU A 38 10.18 -10.12 4.47
N ASP A 39 9.81 -8.89 4.79
CA ASP A 39 10.57 -8.02 5.67
C ASP A 39 9.72 -7.22 6.68
N ILE A 40 9.31 -6.00 6.34
CA ILE A 40 8.52 -5.11 7.19
C ILE A 40 7.09 -5.07 6.68
N ALA A 41 6.12 -4.75 7.54
CA ALA A 41 4.75 -4.51 7.08
C ALA A 41 4.64 -3.17 6.34
N VAL A 42 3.67 -3.07 5.41
CA VAL A 42 3.38 -1.83 4.67
C VAL A 42 3.07 -0.66 5.60
N GLY A 43 2.32 -0.89 6.69
CA GLY A 43 2.05 0.17 7.65
C GLY A 43 3.32 0.68 8.34
N ASN A 44 4.25 -0.21 8.69
CA ASN A 44 5.56 0.19 9.23
C ASN A 44 6.39 0.98 8.22
N CYS A 45 6.34 0.58 6.95
CA CYS A 45 6.99 1.31 5.86
C CYS A 45 6.46 2.75 5.75
N LEU A 46 5.14 2.92 5.74
CA LEU A 46 4.48 4.22 5.72
C LEU A 46 4.83 5.05 6.97
N ASP A 47 4.79 4.45 8.16
CA ASP A 47 5.12 5.14 9.42
C ASP A 47 6.58 5.62 9.47
N ARG A 48 7.53 4.81 8.97
CA ARG A 48 8.94 5.20 8.87
C ARG A 48 9.14 6.32 7.87
N PHE A 49 8.52 6.22 6.72
CA PHE A 49 8.59 7.23 5.68
C PHE A 49 7.99 8.58 6.12
N ALA A 50 6.85 8.55 6.84
CA ALA A 50 6.28 9.76 7.45
C ALA A 50 7.29 10.47 8.36
N ARG A 51 8.03 9.71 9.18
CA ARG A 51 9.09 10.25 10.03
C ARG A 51 10.24 10.85 9.22
N THR A 52 10.67 10.21 8.13
CA THR A 52 11.72 10.76 7.25
C THR A 52 11.33 12.12 6.69
N LEU A 53 10.06 12.29 6.31
CA LEU A 53 9.54 13.56 5.79
C LEU A 53 9.07 14.54 6.87
N ALA A 54 9.25 14.23 8.15
CA ALA A 54 8.75 15.02 9.29
C ALA A 54 7.24 15.32 9.20
N ILE A 55 6.46 14.37 8.69
CA ILE A 55 4.99 14.43 8.63
C ILE A 55 4.42 14.17 10.03
N SER A 56 3.35 14.90 10.39
CA SER A 56 2.67 14.73 11.69
C SER A 56 2.13 13.32 11.88
N ASN A 57 2.17 12.82 13.12
CA ASN A 57 1.51 11.57 13.50
C ASN A 57 0.00 11.75 13.80
N ASP A 58 -0.45 12.97 14.04
CA ASP A 58 -1.86 13.29 14.32
C ASP A 58 -2.57 13.71 13.02
N PRO A 59 -3.73 13.11 12.64
CA PRO A 59 -4.46 12.04 13.34
C PRO A 59 -3.87 10.62 13.13
N ALA A 60 -3.20 10.38 12.01
CA ALA A 60 -2.43 9.17 11.75
C ALA A 60 -1.37 9.43 10.65
N PRO A 61 -0.18 8.81 10.70
CA PRO A 61 0.86 8.99 9.67
C PRO A 61 0.38 8.60 8.27
N GLY A 62 -0.28 7.43 8.15
CA GLY A 62 -0.80 6.94 6.87
C GLY A 62 -1.85 7.88 6.24
N TYR A 63 -2.75 8.44 7.05
CA TYR A 63 -3.73 9.43 6.60
C TYR A 63 -3.04 10.70 6.09
N ASN A 64 -2.04 11.20 6.80
CA ASN A 64 -1.34 12.42 6.38
C ASN A 64 -0.52 12.20 5.09
N ILE A 65 0.09 11.03 4.91
CA ILE A 65 0.72 10.63 3.65
C ILE A 65 -0.31 10.66 2.51
N GLU A 66 -1.51 10.11 2.74
CA GLU A 66 -2.58 10.11 1.73
C GLU A 66 -3.03 11.52 1.34
N GLN A 67 -3.21 12.42 2.30
CA GLN A 67 -3.57 13.81 2.00
C GLN A 67 -2.47 14.58 1.26
N LEU A 68 -1.20 14.20 1.44
CA LEU A 68 -0.08 14.74 0.67
C LEU A 68 -0.02 14.11 -0.73
N ALA A 69 -0.21 12.79 -0.84
CA ALA A 69 -0.21 12.05 -2.08
C ALA A 69 -1.25 12.57 -3.09
N LYS A 70 -2.44 12.97 -2.62
CA LYS A 70 -3.49 13.62 -3.44
C LYS A 70 -3.02 14.89 -4.18
N ARG A 71 -1.95 15.53 -3.70
CA ARG A 71 -1.37 16.74 -4.30
C ARG A 71 -0.13 16.45 -5.15
N GLY A 72 0.42 15.24 -5.07
CA GLY A 72 1.55 14.81 -5.90
C GLY A 72 1.14 14.67 -7.36
N ARG A 73 2.07 14.96 -8.27
CA ARG A 73 1.83 14.90 -9.73
C ARG A 73 2.89 14.10 -10.45
N ARG A 74 4.06 13.91 -9.83
CA ARG A 74 5.21 13.25 -10.44
C ARG A 74 5.41 11.88 -9.82
N LEU A 75 5.43 10.85 -10.67
CA LEU A 75 5.90 9.52 -10.30
C LEU A 75 7.43 9.49 -10.41
N LEU A 76 8.09 9.12 -9.32
CA LEU A 76 9.54 8.95 -9.25
C LEU A 76 9.92 7.46 -9.34
N ASP A 77 11.17 7.18 -9.67
CA ASP A 77 11.64 5.80 -9.75
C ASP A 77 11.86 5.23 -8.34
N LEU A 78 11.00 4.29 -7.96
CA LEU A 78 11.18 3.43 -6.79
C LEU A 78 11.29 1.97 -7.25
N PRO A 79 12.06 1.12 -6.53
CA PRO A 79 12.14 -0.29 -6.87
C PRO A 79 10.78 -0.97 -6.69
N TYR A 80 10.43 -1.86 -7.61
CA TYR A 80 9.21 -2.65 -7.54
C TYR A 80 9.55 -4.10 -7.18
N ALA A 81 9.27 -4.49 -5.92
CA ALA A 81 9.84 -5.69 -5.31
C ALA A 81 8.78 -6.76 -4.97
N VAL A 82 8.16 -7.33 -6.02
CA VAL A 82 7.27 -8.50 -5.90
C VAL A 82 8.01 -9.78 -6.26
N LYS A 83 7.88 -10.82 -5.43
CA LYS A 83 8.47 -12.15 -5.64
C LYS A 83 7.37 -13.21 -5.53
N GLY A 84 6.83 -13.64 -6.66
CA GLY A 84 5.68 -14.56 -6.65
C GLY A 84 4.44 -13.87 -6.05
N MET A 85 3.95 -14.36 -4.92
CA MET A 85 2.85 -13.72 -4.18
C MET A 85 3.34 -12.91 -2.98
N ASP A 86 4.66 -12.83 -2.78
CA ASP A 86 5.27 -12.11 -1.67
C ASP A 86 5.80 -10.74 -2.11
N CYS A 87 5.96 -9.84 -1.14
CA CYS A 87 6.47 -8.48 -1.35
C CYS A 87 7.58 -8.12 -0.35
N SER A 88 8.41 -7.14 -0.69
CA SER A 88 9.43 -6.60 0.22
C SER A 88 9.43 -5.08 0.13
N PHE A 89 9.36 -4.42 1.29
CA PHE A 89 9.20 -2.97 1.37
C PHE A 89 10.46 -2.25 1.87
N SER A 90 11.43 -2.95 2.46
CA SER A 90 12.63 -2.30 3.02
C SER A 90 13.48 -1.61 1.95
N GLY A 91 13.62 -2.22 0.77
CA GLY A 91 14.36 -1.61 -0.35
C GLY A 91 13.67 -0.37 -0.92
N ILE A 92 12.34 -0.36 -0.88
CA ILE A 92 11.50 0.77 -1.31
C ILE A 92 11.67 1.93 -0.33
N LEU A 93 11.54 1.64 0.97
CA LEU A 93 11.77 2.62 2.03
C LEU A 93 13.16 3.24 1.95
N ALA A 94 14.20 2.42 1.80
CA ALA A 94 15.57 2.91 1.66
C ALA A 94 15.76 3.82 0.44
N SER A 95 15.14 3.47 -0.70
CA SER A 95 15.19 4.30 -1.92
C SER A 95 14.43 5.61 -1.73
N ALA A 96 13.27 5.56 -1.09
CA ALA A 96 12.47 6.74 -0.75
C ALA A 96 13.21 7.67 0.23
N ASP A 97 13.94 7.11 1.21
CA ASP A 97 14.78 7.87 2.14
C ASP A 97 15.93 8.59 1.43
N VAL A 98 16.56 7.95 0.43
CA VAL A 98 17.59 8.59 -0.41
C VAL A 98 17.00 9.76 -1.20
N LEU A 99 15.82 9.60 -1.79
CA LEU A 99 15.14 10.68 -2.51
C LEU A 99 14.75 11.83 -1.56
N ALA A 100 14.25 11.52 -0.37
CA ALA A 100 13.95 12.52 0.66
C ALA A 100 15.21 13.32 1.06
N ALA A 101 16.34 12.63 1.27
CA ALA A 101 17.62 13.28 1.56
C ALA A 101 18.10 14.20 0.42
N GLN A 102 17.97 13.76 -0.83
CA GLN A 102 18.30 14.58 -2.01
C GLN A 102 17.44 15.85 -2.09
N MET A 103 16.14 15.73 -1.83
CA MET A 103 15.21 16.86 -1.76
C MET A 103 15.59 17.84 -0.66
N HIS A 104 15.91 17.35 0.54
CA HIS A 104 16.32 18.20 1.66
C HIS A 104 17.63 18.95 1.35
N ALA A 105 18.60 18.26 0.73
CA ALA A 105 19.87 18.86 0.31
C ALA A 105 19.69 19.88 -0.83
N ALA A 106 18.73 19.69 -1.73
CA ALA A 106 18.39 20.68 -2.76
C ALA A 106 17.80 21.94 -2.14
N ARG A 107 16.86 21.80 -1.19
CA ARG A 107 16.27 22.94 -0.46
C ARG A 107 17.30 23.73 0.35
N ALA A 108 18.24 23.04 1.00
CA ALA A 108 19.28 23.67 1.81
C ALA A 108 20.30 24.49 0.98
N ARG A 109 20.49 24.16 -0.30
CA ARG A 109 21.41 24.86 -1.21
C ARG A 109 20.91 26.24 -1.68
N GLY A 110 19.64 26.57 -1.41
CA GLY A 110 19.13 27.95 -1.51
C GLY A 110 19.17 28.59 -2.90
N GLY A 111 19.08 27.80 -3.97
CA GLY A 111 18.96 28.33 -5.33
C GLY A 111 17.53 28.77 -5.67
N ASP A 112 17.40 29.73 -6.59
CA ASP A 112 16.11 30.17 -7.15
C ASP A 112 15.43 29.08 -8.01
N GLU A 113 16.11 27.97 -8.30
CA GLU A 113 15.50 26.83 -8.99
C GLU A 113 14.60 26.02 -8.05
N PRO A 114 13.35 25.75 -8.44
CA PRO A 114 12.46 24.90 -7.67
C PRO A 114 13.07 23.49 -7.53
N PRO A 115 12.88 22.82 -6.37
CA PRO A 115 13.37 21.47 -6.18
C PRO A 115 12.78 20.53 -7.25
N PRO A 116 13.53 19.48 -7.67
CA PRO A 116 13.12 18.61 -8.78
C PRO A 116 11.81 17.86 -8.52
N PHE A 117 11.43 17.67 -7.26
CA PHE A 117 10.19 17.06 -6.81
C PHE A 117 9.86 17.53 -5.40
N THR A 118 8.61 17.33 -4.98
CA THR A 118 8.10 17.76 -3.68
C THR A 118 7.83 16.59 -2.72
N PRO A 119 7.60 16.84 -1.41
CA PRO A 119 7.18 15.81 -0.47
C PRO A 119 5.87 15.13 -0.90
N GLU A 120 4.96 15.88 -1.53
CA GLU A 120 3.72 15.37 -2.10
C GLU A 120 3.97 14.37 -3.22
N ASP A 121 4.94 14.65 -4.12
CA ASP A 121 5.34 13.71 -5.18
C ASP A 121 5.95 12.42 -4.61
N LEU A 122 6.72 12.50 -3.52
CA LEU A 122 7.26 11.32 -2.86
C LEU A 122 6.14 10.48 -2.19
N CYS A 123 5.19 11.14 -1.51
CA CYS A 123 4.03 10.45 -0.93
C CYS A 123 3.19 9.76 -2.00
N PHE A 124 2.92 10.46 -3.11
CA PHE A 124 2.22 9.91 -4.27
C PHE A 124 2.97 8.70 -4.84
N THR A 125 4.27 8.85 -5.11
CA THR A 125 5.08 7.77 -5.68
C THR A 125 5.10 6.54 -4.78
N LEU A 126 5.27 6.73 -3.47
CA LEU A 126 5.30 5.62 -2.51
C LEU A 126 3.96 4.88 -2.50
N GLN A 127 2.84 5.60 -2.43
CA GLN A 127 1.51 5.00 -2.42
C GLN A 127 1.23 4.23 -3.70
N GLU A 128 1.43 4.85 -4.87
CA GLU A 128 1.20 4.17 -6.15
C GLU A 128 2.06 2.90 -6.29
N THR A 129 3.33 2.97 -5.92
CA THR A 129 4.25 1.83 -6.04
C THR A 129 3.83 0.70 -5.10
N VAL A 130 3.66 1.01 -3.82
CA VAL A 130 3.40 0.00 -2.79
C VAL A 130 2.01 -0.60 -2.91
N PHE A 131 0.99 0.21 -3.22
CA PHE A 131 -0.37 -0.29 -3.40
C PHE A 131 -0.52 -1.10 -4.68
N ALA A 132 0.18 -0.73 -5.77
CA ALA A 132 0.24 -1.57 -6.97
C ALA A 132 0.81 -2.96 -6.65
N MET A 133 1.87 -3.04 -5.85
CA MET A 133 2.43 -4.32 -5.41
C MET A 133 1.42 -5.16 -4.61
N LEU A 134 0.69 -4.54 -3.68
CA LEU A 134 -0.35 -5.20 -2.89
C LEU A 134 -1.52 -5.70 -3.75
N VAL A 135 -1.95 -4.89 -4.72
CA VAL A 135 -2.99 -5.27 -5.68
C VAL A 135 -2.51 -6.43 -6.55
N GLU A 136 -1.29 -6.41 -7.05
CA GLU A 136 -0.72 -7.49 -7.87
C GLU A 136 -0.66 -8.82 -7.12
N ILE A 137 -0.14 -8.86 -5.89
CA ILE A 137 -0.07 -10.11 -5.12
C ILE A 137 -1.47 -10.61 -4.74
N THR A 138 -2.41 -9.71 -4.50
CA THR A 138 -3.80 -10.05 -4.19
C THR A 138 -4.49 -10.62 -5.42
N GLU A 139 -4.29 -10.01 -6.60
CA GLU A 139 -4.81 -10.53 -7.85
C GLU A 139 -4.27 -11.94 -8.15
N ARG A 140 -2.97 -12.16 -7.95
CA ARG A 140 -2.35 -13.49 -8.13
C ARG A 140 -3.00 -14.53 -7.22
N ALA A 141 -3.25 -14.19 -5.96
CA ALA A 141 -3.93 -15.08 -5.02
C ALA A 141 -5.40 -15.33 -5.40
N MET A 142 -6.11 -14.30 -5.87
CA MET A 142 -7.48 -14.45 -6.38
C MET A 142 -7.54 -15.41 -7.57
N ALA A 143 -6.61 -15.29 -8.52
CA ALA A 143 -6.52 -16.21 -9.64
C ALA A 143 -6.19 -17.64 -9.21
N HIS A 144 -5.31 -17.80 -8.21
CA HIS A 144 -4.91 -19.11 -7.71
C HIS A 144 -6.04 -19.84 -6.96
N VAL A 145 -6.84 -19.13 -6.18
CA VAL A 145 -7.93 -19.70 -5.37
C VAL A 145 -9.25 -19.76 -6.16
N GLY A 146 -9.36 -19.04 -7.28
CA GLY A 146 -10.59 -18.95 -8.07
C GLY A 146 -11.67 -18.09 -7.41
N SER A 147 -11.27 -17.12 -6.57
CA SER A 147 -12.22 -16.18 -5.94
C SER A 147 -12.38 -14.91 -6.77
N SER A 148 -13.60 -14.41 -6.84
CA SER A 148 -13.97 -13.12 -7.43
C SER A 148 -14.18 -12.03 -6.37
N GLN A 149 -13.98 -12.32 -5.10
CA GLN A 149 -14.20 -11.36 -4.02
C GLN A 149 -12.88 -11.05 -3.31
N VAL A 150 -12.64 -9.78 -3.04
CA VAL A 150 -11.53 -9.34 -2.19
C VAL A 150 -12.06 -8.56 -1.00
N LEU A 151 -11.52 -8.85 0.18
CA LEU A 151 -11.85 -8.18 1.43
C LEU A 151 -10.58 -7.51 1.97
N ILE A 152 -10.56 -6.19 2.05
CA ILE A 152 -9.45 -5.42 2.60
C ILE A 152 -9.69 -5.21 4.09
N VAL A 153 -8.71 -5.53 4.92
CA VAL A 153 -8.79 -5.37 6.38
C VAL A 153 -7.51 -4.79 6.96
N GLY A 154 -7.64 -4.18 8.15
CA GLY A 154 -6.53 -3.57 8.89
C GLY A 154 -6.43 -2.06 8.65
N GLY A 155 -5.64 -1.37 9.48
CA GLY A 155 -5.63 0.10 9.49
C GLY A 155 -5.12 0.76 8.20
N VAL A 156 -4.27 0.08 7.43
CA VAL A 156 -3.85 0.56 6.10
C VAL A 156 -4.94 0.31 5.06
N GLY A 157 -5.86 -0.62 5.34
CA GLY A 157 -7.00 -0.93 4.50
C GLY A 157 -8.03 0.19 4.39
N CYS A 158 -8.03 1.14 5.33
CA CYS A 158 -8.87 2.34 5.31
C CYS A 158 -8.40 3.42 4.30
N ASN A 159 -7.27 3.19 3.62
CA ASN A 159 -6.76 4.16 2.64
C ASN A 159 -7.60 4.12 1.36
N GLU A 160 -8.17 5.26 0.97
CA GLU A 160 -9.12 5.35 -0.15
C GLU A 160 -8.44 4.96 -1.47
N ARG A 161 -7.16 5.33 -1.63
CA ARG A 161 -6.41 5.03 -2.85
C ARG A 161 -6.16 3.53 -3.02
N LEU A 162 -5.81 2.82 -1.94
CA LEU A 162 -5.68 1.36 -1.97
C LEU A 162 -7.03 0.70 -2.31
N GLN A 163 -8.12 1.15 -1.69
CA GLN A 163 -9.46 0.63 -1.98
C GLN A 163 -9.87 0.89 -3.44
N GLU A 164 -9.57 2.07 -3.98
CA GLU A 164 -9.84 2.43 -5.37
C GLU A 164 -9.09 1.52 -6.34
N MET A 165 -7.76 1.36 -6.15
CA MET A 165 -6.92 0.51 -7.00
C MET A 165 -7.36 -0.96 -6.95
N MET A 166 -7.68 -1.46 -5.75
CA MET A 166 -8.21 -2.80 -5.58
C MET A 166 -9.58 -2.97 -6.24
N GLY A 167 -10.45 -1.97 -6.13
CA GLY A 167 -11.77 -1.96 -6.76
C GLY A 167 -11.70 -1.95 -8.28
N LEU A 168 -10.74 -1.22 -8.87
CA LEU A 168 -10.47 -1.27 -10.31
C LEU A 168 -10.07 -2.68 -10.74
N MET A 169 -9.06 -3.27 -10.10
CA MET A 169 -8.61 -4.63 -10.39
C MET A 169 -9.74 -5.66 -10.22
N ALA A 170 -10.50 -5.58 -9.13
CA ALA A 170 -11.60 -6.49 -8.87
C ALA A 170 -12.69 -6.38 -9.96
N ARG A 171 -13.06 -5.17 -10.39
CA ARG A 171 -14.04 -4.96 -11.45
C ARG A 171 -13.59 -5.53 -12.79
N ASP A 172 -12.34 -5.35 -13.16
CA ASP A 172 -11.79 -5.88 -14.42
C ASP A 172 -11.85 -7.41 -14.47
N ARG A 173 -11.86 -8.07 -13.30
CA ARG A 173 -12.04 -9.52 -13.15
C ARG A 173 -13.51 -9.97 -13.03
N GLY A 174 -14.47 -9.06 -13.13
CA GLY A 174 -15.89 -9.35 -12.85
C GLY A 174 -16.18 -9.66 -11.38
N GLY A 175 -15.33 -9.15 -10.48
CA GLY A 175 -15.38 -9.36 -9.04
C GLY A 175 -15.82 -8.12 -8.24
N SER A 176 -15.73 -8.23 -6.92
CA SER A 176 -16.12 -7.17 -5.99
C SER A 176 -15.09 -6.99 -4.87
N VAL A 177 -14.89 -5.73 -4.47
CA VAL A 177 -14.09 -5.34 -3.30
C VAL A 177 -15.03 -5.05 -2.14
N TYR A 178 -14.60 -5.43 -0.94
CA TYR A 178 -15.24 -5.10 0.32
C TYR A 178 -14.18 -4.52 1.26
N ALA A 179 -14.55 -3.49 2.02
CA ALA A 179 -13.72 -2.92 3.08
C ALA A 179 -14.49 -2.92 4.40
N THR A 180 -13.79 -2.88 5.53
CA THR A 180 -14.41 -3.00 6.87
C THR A 180 -14.81 -1.66 7.50
N ASP A 181 -14.56 -0.57 6.81
CA ASP A 181 -14.86 0.81 7.20
C ASP A 181 -16.14 1.36 6.56
N GLU A 182 -16.84 0.55 5.77
CA GLU A 182 -18.22 0.78 5.30
C GLU A 182 -19.30 0.31 6.30
#